data_AF-A0A0C3N727-F1
#
_entry.id   AF-A0A0C3N727-F1
#
_cell.length_a   1.000
_cell.length_b   1.000
_cell.length_c   1.000
_cell.angle_alpha   90.00
_cell.angle_beta   90.00
_cell.angle_gamma   90.00
#
_symmetry.space_group_name_H-M   'P 1'
#
loop_
_entity.id
_entity.type
_entity.pdbx_description
1 polymer ?
#
loop_
_entity_poly.entity_id
_entity_poly.type
_entity_poly.pdbx_seq_one_letter_code
_entity_poly.pdbx_strand_id
1 'polypeptide(L)'
;MSLLAQLKKDSLLARKAADSVRATLLSTLIAEAEMVGKNAGNRESTDDEVQQTIRKFLKNNQEAAAVIRDSGRLAVLERECAVLTAYLPPMATEAEVKAFIADAVASLAERSPKQMGAVMAALKAKYGSGFDAKQANAWVKEALAA
;
A
#
# COMPACT_ATOMS: atom_id res chain seq x y z
N MET A 1 -17.65 -3.53 3.46
CA MET A 1 -16.91 -3.78 4.73
C MET A 1 -15.60 -3.03 4.60
N SER A 2 -15.18 -2.26 5.61
CA SER A 2 -13.87 -1.59 5.58
C SER A 2 -12.74 -2.63 5.57
N LEU A 3 -11.56 -2.24 5.08
CA LEU A 3 -10.39 -3.10 5.09
C LEU A 3 -10.01 -3.49 6.53
N LEU A 4 -10.13 -2.54 7.47
CA LEU A 4 -9.89 -2.83 8.89
C LEU A 4 -10.85 -3.90 9.44
N ALA A 5 -12.13 -3.83 9.09
CA ALA A 5 -13.11 -4.84 9.49
C ALA A 5 -12.83 -6.20 8.84
N GLN A 6 -12.37 -6.23 7.59
CA GLN A 6 -11.94 -7.45 6.92
C GLN A 6 -10.74 -8.09 7.63
N LEU A 7 -9.70 -7.31 7.98
CA LEU A 7 -8.53 -7.82 8.72
C LEU A 7 -8.94 -8.44 10.06
N LYS A 8 -9.85 -7.78 10.80
CA LYS A 8 -10.38 -8.31 12.07
C LYS A 8 -11.10 -9.64 11.88
N LYS A 9 -11.95 -9.76 10.87
CA LYS A 9 -12.64 -11.00 10.53
C LYS A 9 -11.64 -12.10 10.20
N ASP A 10 -10.66 -11.82 9.34
CA ASP A 10 -9.67 -12.79 8.90
C ASP A 10 -8.71 -13.22 10.02
N SER A 11 -8.39 -12.32 10.95
CA SER A 11 -7.63 -12.65 12.16
C SER A 11 -8.35 -13.68 13.02
N LEU A 12 -9.68 -13.56 13.18
CA LEU A 12 -10.48 -14.55 13.89
C LEU A 12 -10.54 -15.89 13.16
N LEU A 13 -10.66 -15.86 11.83
CA LEU A 13 -10.64 -17.08 11.00
C LEU A 13 -9.29 -17.78 11.08
N ALA A 14 -8.18 -17.04 11.04
CA ALA A 14 -6.83 -17.59 11.19
C ALA A 14 -6.66 -18.30 12.54
N ARG A 15 -7.15 -17.71 13.63
CA ARG A 15 -7.14 -18.35 14.97
C ARG A 15 -7.94 -19.65 15.00
N LYS A 16 -9.14 -19.67 14.39
CA LYS A 16 -9.99 -20.86 14.31
C LYS A 16 -9.35 -21.98 13.47
N ALA A 17 -8.60 -21.61 12.44
CA ALA A 17 -7.87 -22.55 11.58
C ALA A 17 -6.50 -22.97 12.17
N ALA A 18 -6.17 -22.54 13.39
CA ALA A 18 -4.85 -22.74 14.00
C ALA A 18 -3.67 -22.22 13.14
N ASP A 19 -3.92 -21.22 12.28
CA ASP A 19 -2.89 -20.55 11.50
C ASP A 19 -2.19 -19.49 12.36
N SER A 20 -1.21 -19.92 13.14
CA SER A 20 -0.49 -19.08 14.09
C SER A 20 0.26 -17.91 13.45
N VAL A 21 0.86 -18.12 12.27
CA VAL A 21 1.61 -17.07 11.53
C VAL A 21 0.66 -15.97 11.12
N ARG A 22 -0.44 -16.31 10.43
CA ARG A 22 -1.42 -15.32 9.99
C ARG A 22 -2.12 -14.64 11.16
N ALA A 23 -2.48 -15.40 12.20
CA ALA A 23 -3.14 -14.85 13.38
C ALA A 23 -2.26 -13.81 14.11
N THR A 24 -0.97 -14.11 14.27
CA THR A 24 -0.02 -13.23 14.94
C THR A 24 0.23 -11.96 14.12
N LEU A 25 0.53 -12.12 12.82
CA LEU A 25 0.74 -11.00 11.90
C LEU A 25 -0.46 -10.04 11.89
N LEU A 26 -1.66 -10.59 11.68
CA LEU A 26 -2.87 -9.77 11.59
C LEU A 26 -3.18 -9.08 12.92
N SER A 27 -2.91 -9.72 14.06
CA SER A 27 -3.14 -9.10 15.37
C SER A 27 -2.29 -7.83 15.55
N THR A 28 -1.00 -7.91 15.23
CA THR A 28 -0.08 -6.76 15.31
C THR A 28 -0.43 -5.68 14.29
N LEU A 29 -0.72 -6.09 13.05
CA LEU A 29 -1.12 -5.18 11.97
C LEU A 29 -2.39 -4.40 12.32
N ILE A 30 -3.42 -5.07 12.85
CA ILE A 30 -4.68 -4.42 13.24
C ILE A 30 -4.44 -3.38 14.35
N ALA A 31 -3.61 -3.71 15.34
CA ALA A 31 -3.31 -2.78 16.43
C ALA A 31 -2.60 -1.52 15.93
N GLU A 32 -1.58 -1.66 15.07
CA GLU A 32 -0.92 -0.49 14.44
C GLU A 32 -1.87 0.28 13.54
N ALA A 33 -2.68 -0.41 12.74
CA ALA A 33 -3.63 0.22 11.83
C ALA A 33 -4.69 1.02 12.61
N GLU A 34 -5.25 0.49 13.69
CA GLU A 34 -6.21 1.21 14.56
C GLU A 34 -5.59 2.43 15.24
N MET A 35 -4.32 2.36 15.62
CA MET A 35 -3.65 3.45 16.30
C MET A 35 -3.56 4.71 15.42
N VAL A 36 -3.52 4.56 14.10
CA VAL A 36 -3.54 5.70 13.15
C VAL A 36 -4.81 6.54 13.34
N GLY A 37 -6.00 5.94 13.23
CA GLY A 37 -7.28 6.64 13.41
C GLY A 37 -7.49 7.14 14.85
N LYS A 38 -7.04 6.37 15.85
CA LYS A 38 -7.08 6.79 17.27
C LYS A 38 -6.28 8.07 17.50
N ASN A 39 -5.08 8.15 16.94
CA ASN A 39 -4.22 9.33 17.06
C ASN A 39 -4.72 10.50 16.18
N ALA A 40 -5.49 10.22 15.13
CA ALA A 40 -6.08 11.21 14.23
C ALA A 40 -7.49 11.66 14.69
N GLY A 41 -7.67 11.91 15.99
CA GLY A 41 -8.92 12.43 16.55
C GLY A 41 -9.90 11.35 17.04
N ASN A 42 -9.38 10.21 17.50
CA ASN A 42 -10.17 9.10 18.06
C ASN A 42 -11.26 8.56 17.13
N ARG A 43 -10.93 8.42 15.84
CA ARG A 43 -11.84 7.85 14.82
C ARG A 43 -11.37 6.47 14.36
N GLU A 44 -12.19 5.81 13.56
CA GLU A 44 -11.77 4.63 12.82
C GLU A 44 -10.74 5.00 11.74
N SER A 45 -9.77 4.11 11.50
CA SER A 45 -8.80 4.26 10.41
C SER A 45 -9.47 4.02 9.07
N THR A 46 -9.15 4.89 8.11
CA THR A 46 -9.60 4.78 6.72
C THR A 46 -8.88 3.65 5.99
N ASP A 47 -9.45 3.15 4.89
CA ASP A 47 -8.81 2.09 4.10
C ASP A 47 -7.44 2.51 3.55
N ASP A 48 -7.27 3.78 3.16
CA ASP A 48 -5.98 4.32 2.71
C ASP A 48 -4.93 4.24 3.83
N GLU A 49 -5.29 4.58 5.07
CA GLU A 49 -4.38 4.48 6.22
C GLU A 49 -4.03 3.03 6.56
N VAL A 50 -5.01 2.13 6.50
CA VAL A 50 -4.78 0.70 6.72
C VAL A 50 -3.83 0.15 5.65
N GLN A 51 -4.01 0.53 4.38
CA GLN A 51 -3.12 0.15 3.29
C GLN A 51 -1.70 0.70 3.47
N GLN A 52 -1.55 1.93 3.97
CA GLN A 52 -0.23 2.48 4.31
C GLN A 52 0.47 1.68 5.41
N THR A 53 -0.25 1.27 6.46
CA THR A 53 0.28 0.40 7.51
C THR A 53 0.68 -0.97 6.95
N ILE A 54 -0.15 -1.57 6.09
CA ILE A 54 0.18 -2.84 5.41
C ILE A 54 1.47 -2.70 4.59
N ARG A 55 1.63 -1.61 3.82
CA ARG A 55 2.84 -1.34 3.02
C ARG A 55 4.09 -1.19 3.90
N LYS A 56 3.96 -0.53 5.06
CA LYS A 56 5.04 -0.42 6.06
C LYS A 56 5.47 -1.81 6.55
N PHE A 57 4.54 -2.68 6.92
CA PHE A 57 4.85 -4.06 7.33
C PHE A 57 5.51 -4.84 6.20
N LEU A 58 4.98 -4.75 4.99
CA LEU A 58 5.51 -5.46 3.83
C LEU A 58 6.96 -5.05 3.56
N LYS A 59 7.24 -3.75 3.57
CA LYS A 59 8.60 -3.22 3.41
C LYS A 59 9.54 -3.74 4.51
N ASN A 60 9.13 -3.63 5.78
CA ASN A 60 9.94 -4.11 6.90
C ASN A 60 10.25 -5.62 6.80
N ASN A 61 9.26 -6.42 6.38
CA ASN A 61 9.45 -7.86 6.20
C ASN A 61 10.39 -8.18 5.04
N GLN A 62 10.30 -7.44 3.92
CA GLN A 62 11.21 -7.59 2.78
C GLN A 62 12.64 -7.20 3.14
N GLU A 63 12.84 -6.10 3.88
CA GLU A 63 14.15 -5.68 4.37
C GLU A 63 14.74 -6.71 5.35
N ALA A 64 13.92 -7.26 6.25
CA ALA A 64 14.35 -8.33 7.15
C ALA A 64 14.69 -9.63 6.39
N ALA A 65 13.88 -10.01 5.40
CA ALA A 65 14.12 -11.21 4.59
C ALA A 65 15.41 -11.11 3.77
N ALA A 66 15.82 -9.92 3.34
CA ALA A 66 17.06 -9.71 2.60
C ALA A 66 18.33 -9.97 3.43
N VAL A 67 18.25 -9.91 4.76
CA VAL A 67 19.41 -10.04 5.66
C VAL A 67 19.36 -11.29 6.57
N ILE A 68 18.20 -11.91 6.71
CA ILE A 68 18.02 -13.09 7.57
C ILE A 68 18.76 -14.30 6.97
N ARG A 69 19.48 -15.06 7.82
CA ARG A 69 20.17 -16.29 7.41
C ARG A 69 19.44 -17.57 7.81
N ASP A 70 18.55 -17.47 8.79
CA ASP A 70 17.76 -18.60 9.26
C ASP A 70 16.62 -18.90 8.27
N SER A 71 16.64 -20.10 7.67
CA SER A 71 15.69 -20.49 6.64
C SER A 71 14.26 -20.64 7.16
N GLY A 72 14.09 -21.01 8.43
CA GLY A 72 12.78 -21.10 9.06
C GLY A 72 12.14 -19.71 9.22
N ARG A 73 12.92 -18.74 9.66
CA ARG A 73 12.49 -17.34 9.80
C ARG A 73 12.28 -16.69 8.44
N LEU A 74 13.10 -16.99 7.44
CA LEU A 74 12.89 -16.54 6.06
C LEU A 74 11.53 -17.01 5.53
N ALA A 75 11.22 -18.30 5.66
CA ALA A 75 9.94 -18.86 5.22
C ALA A 75 8.74 -18.20 5.92
N VAL A 76 8.87 -17.85 7.20
CA VAL A 76 7.84 -17.09 7.92
C VAL A 76 7.68 -15.68 7.34
N LEU A 77 8.76 -14.95 7.11
CA LEU A 77 8.71 -13.60 6.53
C LEU A 77 8.12 -13.59 5.13
N GLU A 78 8.50 -14.55 4.27
CA GLU A 78 7.93 -14.70 2.92
C GLU A 78 6.44 -15.00 2.97
N ARG A 79 6.00 -15.87 3.89
CA ARG A 79 4.59 -16.15 4.10
C ARG A 79 3.82 -14.92 4.60
N GLU A 80 4.41 -14.15 5.52
CA GLU A 80 3.81 -12.90 5.99
C GLU A 80 3.70 -11.88 4.84
N CYS A 81 4.73 -11.73 4.01
CA CYS A 81 4.68 -10.89 2.80
C CYS A 81 3.52 -11.29 1.89
N ALA A 82 3.35 -12.59 1.62
CA ALA A 82 2.25 -13.08 0.79
C ALA A 82 0.87 -12.75 1.40
N VAL A 83 0.71 -12.89 2.73
CA VAL A 83 -0.51 -12.50 3.43
C VAL A 83 -0.77 -11.00 3.29
N LEU A 84 0.23 -10.15 3.51
CA LEU A 84 0.11 -8.69 3.42
C LEU A 84 -0.25 -8.23 2.00
N THR A 85 0.43 -8.79 0.99
CA THR A 85 0.18 -8.45 -0.42
C THR A 85 -1.26 -8.78 -0.84
N ALA A 86 -1.86 -9.83 -0.30
CA ALA A 86 -3.25 -10.19 -0.60
C ALA A 86 -4.30 -9.14 -0.14
N TYR A 87 -3.91 -8.20 0.75
CA TYR A 87 -4.76 -7.10 1.21
C TYR A 87 -4.50 -5.77 0.49
N LEU A 88 -3.53 -5.72 -0.42
CA LEU A 88 -3.22 -4.52 -1.19
C LEU A 88 -3.82 -4.61 -2.59
N PRO A 89 -4.25 -3.47 -3.18
CA PRO A 89 -4.54 -3.43 -4.60
C PRO A 89 -3.27 -3.77 -5.40
N PRO A 90 -3.41 -4.33 -6.61
CA PRO A 90 -2.29 -4.56 -7.51
C PRO A 90 -1.45 -3.30 -7.67
N MET A 91 -0.14 -3.46 -7.55
CA MET A 91 0.79 -2.36 -7.79
C MET A 91 0.99 -2.19 -9.28
N ALA A 92 0.71 -1.00 -9.79
CA ALA A 92 1.16 -0.58 -11.10
C ALA A 92 2.69 -0.53 -11.11
N THR A 93 3.28 -1.05 -12.17
CA THR A 93 4.71 -0.96 -12.44
C THR A 93 5.10 0.49 -12.75
N GLU A 94 6.38 0.80 -12.57
CA GLU A 94 6.93 2.09 -12.97
C GLU A 94 6.60 2.44 -14.43
N ALA A 95 6.68 1.46 -15.34
CA ALA A 95 6.36 1.66 -16.75
C ALA A 95 4.89 2.04 -16.97
N GLU A 96 3.96 1.34 -16.30
CA GLU A 96 2.52 1.63 -16.41
C GLU A 96 2.15 3.00 -15.83
N VAL A 97 2.80 3.40 -14.74
CA VAL A 97 2.60 4.72 -14.13
C VAL A 97 3.15 5.81 -15.05
N LYS A 98 4.38 5.67 -15.57
CA LYS A 98 4.97 6.63 -16.50
C LYS A 98 4.18 6.76 -17.81
N ALA A 99 3.73 5.65 -18.39
CA ALA A 99 2.91 5.65 -19.59
C ALA A 99 1.60 6.42 -19.34
N PHE A 100 0.93 6.14 -18.23
CA PHE A 100 -0.29 6.87 -17.86
C PHE A 100 -0.04 8.36 -17.65
N ILE A 101 1.08 8.74 -17.01
CA ILE A 101 1.45 10.16 -16.84
C ILE A 101 1.66 10.82 -18.21
N ALA A 102 2.37 10.18 -19.13
CA ALA A 102 2.61 10.72 -20.46
C ALA A 102 1.30 10.93 -21.23
N ASP A 103 0.38 9.95 -21.20
CA ASP A 103 -0.94 10.05 -21.83
C ASP A 103 -1.80 11.16 -21.20
N ALA A 104 -1.79 11.24 -19.87
CA ALA A 104 -2.52 12.25 -19.13
C ALA A 104 -2.01 13.66 -19.47
N VAL A 105 -0.69 13.86 -19.54
CA VAL A 105 -0.06 15.13 -19.88
C VAL A 105 -0.30 15.50 -21.36
N ALA A 106 -0.29 14.53 -22.27
CA ALA A 106 -0.60 14.75 -23.68
C ALA A 106 -2.05 15.18 -23.90
N SER A 107 -2.96 14.79 -23.01
CA SER A 107 -4.39 15.15 -23.07
C SER A 107 -4.70 16.53 -22.44
N LEU A 108 -3.71 17.22 -21.86
CA LEU A 108 -3.90 18.54 -21.27
C LEU A 108 -3.96 19.63 -22.34
N ALA A 109 -4.87 20.60 -22.15
CA ALA A 109 -4.94 21.78 -23.01
C ALA A 109 -3.70 22.70 -22.87
N GLU A 110 -3.05 22.69 -21.70
CA GLU A 110 -1.82 23.45 -21.42
C GLU A 110 -0.92 22.66 -20.48
N ARG A 111 0.38 22.55 -20.80
CA ARG A 111 1.39 22.01 -19.89
C ARG A 111 1.82 23.08 -18.90
N SER A 112 1.43 22.91 -17.65
CA SER A 112 1.74 23.86 -16.58
C SER A 112 1.91 23.12 -15.26
N PRO A 113 2.78 23.59 -14.34
CA PRO A 113 2.85 23.08 -12.97
C PRO A 113 1.50 23.06 -12.25
N LYS A 114 0.55 23.91 -12.67
CA LYS A 114 -0.83 23.92 -12.16
C LYS A 114 -1.59 22.60 -12.41
N GLN A 115 -1.20 21.84 -13.43
CA GLN A 115 -1.84 20.59 -13.81
C GLN A 115 -1.36 19.38 -13.00
N MET A 116 -0.33 19.54 -12.17
CA MET A 116 0.23 18.44 -11.38
C MET A 116 -0.82 17.79 -10.47
N GLY A 117 -1.68 18.60 -9.85
CA GLY A 117 -2.78 18.10 -9.01
C GLY A 117 -3.80 17.29 -9.80
N ALA A 118 -4.12 17.70 -11.03
CA ALA A 118 -5.06 16.98 -11.89
C ALA A 118 -4.50 15.63 -12.34
N VAL A 119 -3.23 15.57 -12.74
CA VAL A 119 -2.57 14.31 -13.14
C VAL A 119 -2.45 13.35 -11.97
N MET A 120 -2.08 13.84 -10.78
CA MET A 120 -2.04 13.00 -9.56
C MET A 120 -3.43 12.51 -9.14
N ALA A 121 -4.47 13.33 -9.30
CA ALA A 121 -5.85 12.92 -9.06
C ALA A 121 -6.29 11.81 -10.04
N ALA A 122 -5.92 11.92 -11.31
CA ALA A 122 -6.19 10.89 -12.32
C ALA A 122 -5.47 9.57 -12.02
N LEU A 123 -4.21 9.62 -11.56
CA LEU A 123 -3.48 8.45 -11.09
C LEU A 123 -4.19 7.78 -9.90
N LYS A 124 -4.62 8.57 -8.91
CA LYS A 124 -5.37 8.05 -7.76
C LYS A 124 -6.72 7.46 -8.20
N ALA A 125 -7.39 8.05 -9.19
CA ALA A 125 -8.64 7.51 -9.72
C ALA A 125 -8.45 6.17 -10.45
N LYS A 126 -7.35 6.00 -11.20
CA LYS A 126 -7.07 4.76 -11.94
C LYS A 126 -6.50 3.64 -11.07
N TYR A 127 -5.50 3.96 -10.25
CA TYR A 127 -4.70 2.97 -9.53
C TYR A 127 -5.00 2.94 -8.03
N GLY A 128 -5.85 3.84 -7.51
CA GLY A 128 -6.10 3.94 -6.07
C GLY A 128 -4.82 4.29 -5.31
N SER A 129 -4.42 3.44 -4.37
CA SER A 129 -3.11 3.51 -3.69
C SER A 129 -2.05 2.61 -4.33
N GLY A 130 -2.37 1.92 -5.41
CA GLY A 130 -1.55 0.91 -6.09
C GLY A 130 -0.39 1.48 -6.91
N PHE A 131 0.27 2.53 -6.43
CA PHE A 131 1.47 3.10 -7.04
C PHE A 131 2.28 3.88 -6.00
N ASP A 132 3.56 4.12 -6.26
CA ASP A 132 4.38 4.99 -5.41
C ASP A 132 4.06 6.46 -5.72
N ALA A 133 3.30 7.10 -4.84
CA ALA A 133 2.90 8.49 -5.00
C ALA A 133 4.08 9.48 -4.94
N LYS A 134 5.15 9.15 -4.20
CA LYS A 134 6.34 10.01 -4.12
C LYS A 134 7.08 9.98 -5.46
N GLN A 135 7.28 8.79 -5.99
CA GLN A 135 7.94 8.59 -7.27
C GLN A 135 7.09 9.13 -8.44
N ALA A 136 5.78 8.91 -8.41
CA ALA A 136 4.87 9.46 -9.40
C ALA A 136 4.87 11.00 -9.42
N ASN A 137 4.90 11.67 -8.26
CA ASN A 137 5.04 13.13 -8.21
C ASN A 137 6.30 13.62 -8.93
N ALA A 138 7.43 12.93 -8.76
CA ALA A 138 8.66 13.29 -9.45
C ALA A 138 8.53 13.15 -10.98
N TRP A 139 7.95 12.04 -11.45
CA TRP A 139 7.72 11.81 -12.89
C TRP A 139 6.70 12.78 -13.50
N VAL A 140 5.62 13.12 -12.78
CA VAL A 140 4.64 14.12 -13.24
C VAL A 140 5.31 15.49 -13.39
N LYS A 141 6.14 15.88 -12.41
CA LYS A 141 6.88 17.14 -12.48
C LYS A 141 7.82 17.19 -13.68
N GLU A 142 8.55 16.11 -13.94
CA GLU A 142 9.43 15.97 -15.09
C GLU A 142 8.64 16.06 -16.41
N ALA A 143 7.54 15.32 -16.53
CA ALA A 143 6.71 15.30 -17.73
C ALA A 143 6.03 16.65 -18.04
N LEU A 144 5.71 17.45 -17.03
CA LEU A 144 5.13 18.79 -17.20
C LEU A 144 6.17 19.88 -17.50
N ALA A 145 7.46 19.63 -17.23
CA ALA A 145 8.55 20.55 -17.52
C ALA A 145 9.13 20.38 -18.94
N ALA A 146 8.75 19.29 -19.63
CA ALA A 146 9.11 18.98 -21.01
C ALA A 146 8.11 19.56 -22.01
#